data_AF-A0A7G1HXG6-F1
#
_entry.id   AF-A0A7G1HXG6-F1
#
_cell.length_a   1.000
_cell.length_b   1.000
_cell.length_c   1.000
_cell.angle_alpha   90.00
_cell.angle_beta   90.00
_cell.angle_gamma   90.00
#
_symmetry.space_group_name_H-M   'P 1'
#
loop_
_entity.id
_entity.type
_entity.pdbx_description
1 polymer ?
#
loop_
_entity_poly.entity_id
_entity_poly.type
_entity_poly.pdbx_seq_one_letter_code
_entity_poly.pdbx_strand_id
1 'polypeptide(L)' 'MSKKSILLFVCSLFILSVFSQAKLLVDFQQKGASVFPSMYGIFFEEINHSGDGALYAELIQNQGFEEYVFTEFGL' A
#
# COMPACT_ATOMS: atom_id res chain seq x y z
N MET A 1 -29.05 -46.66 1.88
CA MET A 1 -28.53 -45.50 1.12
C MET A 1 -27.11 -45.81 0.65
N SER A 2 -26.75 -45.50 -0.61
CA SER A 2 -25.40 -45.77 -1.12
C SER A 2 -24.40 -44.74 -0.58
N LYS A 3 -23.15 -45.15 -0.32
CA LYS A 3 -22.07 -44.27 0.16
C LYS A 3 -21.84 -43.04 -0.73
N LYS A 4 -22.09 -43.19 -2.04
CA LYS A 4 -22.02 -42.11 -3.04
C LYS A 4 -23.07 -41.03 -2.80
N SER A 5 -24.28 -41.42 -2.40
CA SER A 5 -25.37 -40.48 -2.09
C SER A 5 -25.07 -39.66 -0.84
N ILE A 6 -24.45 -40.29 0.17
CA ILE A 6 -23.98 -39.60 1.38
C ILE A 6 -22.87 -38.59 1.04
N LEU A 7 -21.91 -38.99 0.20
CA LEU A 7 -20.81 -38.11 -0.23
C LEU A 7 -21.31 -36.88 -1.00
N LEU A 8 -22.26 -37.06 -1.92
CA LEU A 8 -22.87 -35.95 -2.68
C LEU A 8 -23.62 -34.98 -1.76
N PHE A 9 -24.34 -35.49 -0.76
CA PHE A 9 -25.05 -34.68 0.21
C PHE A 9 -24.09 -33.81 1.05
N VAL A 10 -23.02 -34.40 1.58
CA VAL A 10 -21.98 -33.68 2.35
C VAL A 10 -21.31 -32.59 1.49
N CYS A 11 -21.02 -32.89 0.22
CA CYS A 11 -20.40 -31.93 -0.69
C CYS A 11 -21.34 -30.75 -0.98
N SER A 12 -22.65 -30.99 -1.16
CA SER A 12 -23.66 -29.95 -1.34
C SER A 12 -23.82 -29.03 -0.12
N LEU A 13 -23.72 -29.57 1.09
CA LEU A 13 -23.77 -28.78 2.33
C LEU A 13 -22.56 -27.86 2.47
N PHE A 14 -21.38 -28.31 2.04
CA PHE A 14 -20.15 -27.51 2.11
C PHE A 14 -20.16 -26.33 1.12
N ILE A 15 -20.78 -26.50 -0.05
CA ILE A 15 -20.93 -25.43 -1.06
C ILE A 15 -21.80 -24.28 -0.54
N LEU A 16 -22.85 -24.55 0.25
CA LEU A 16 -23.74 -23.52 0.80
C LEU A 16 -23.04 -22.59 1.80
N SER A 17 -22.10 -23.11 2.59
CA SER A 17 -21.34 -22.32 3.57
C SER A 17 -20.33 -21.33 2.94
N VAL A 18 -19.94 -21.52 1.68
CA VAL A 18 -19.00 -20.64 0.97
C VAL A 18 -19.65 -19.33 0.50
N PHE A 19 -20.98 -19.28 0.40
CA PHE A 19 -21.73 -18.09 -0.03
C PHE A 19 -22.09 -17.13 1.13
N SER A 20 -21.31 -17.10 2.21
CA SER A 20 -21.53 -16.13 3.29
C SER A 20 -21.17 -14.71 2.83
N GLN A 21 -22.18 -13.85 2.67
CA GLN A 21 -22.00 -12.48 2.21
C GLN A 21 -21.78 -11.54 3.41
N ALA A 22 -20.63 -10.87 3.45
CA ALA A 22 -20.35 -9.83 4.44
C ALA A 22 -21.26 -8.60 4.18
N LYS A 23 -21.89 -8.09 5.25
CA LYS A 23 -22.70 -6.87 5.21
C LYS A 23 -21.95 -5.74 5.89
N LEU A 24 -21.71 -4.65 5.18
CA LEU A 24 -21.25 -3.38 5.74
C LEU A 24 -22.46 -2.46 5.90
N LEU A 25 -22.87 -2.19 7.15
CA LEU A 25 -23.94 -1.25 7.46
C LEU A 25 -23.30 0.09 7.81
N VAL A 26 -23.69 1.15 7.10
CA VAL A 26 -23.23 2.52 7.36
C VAL A 26 -24.38 3.31 7.96
N ASP A 27 -24.19 3.85 9.15
CA ASP A 27 -25.14 4.77 9.80
C ASP A 27 -24.88 6.20 9.35
N PHE A 28 -25.89 6.83 8.77
CA PHE A 28 -25.85 8.23 8.32
C PHE A 28 -26.52 9.19 9.29
N GLN A 29 -27.21 8.70 10.33
CA GLN A 29 -27.88 9.54 11.32
C GLN A 29 -26.90 10.15 12.32
N GLN A 30 -25.73 9.53 12.46
CA GLN A 30 -24.67 9.99 13.35
C GLN A 30 -23.45 10.42 12.53
N LYS A 31 -23.03 11.68 12.71
CA LYS A 31 -21.80 12.16 12.11
C LYS A 31 -20.61 11.45 12.77
N GLY A 32 -19.79 10.78 11.97
CA GLY A 32 -18.54 10.18 12.43
C GLY A 32 -17.47 11.21 12.82
N ALA A 33 -16.25 10.73 13.06
CA ALA A 33 -15.12 11.61 13.37
C ALA A 33 -14.85 12.61 12.24
N SER A 34 -14.40 13.81 12.60
CA SER A 34 -13.95 14.79 11.62
C SER A 34 -12.69 14.29 10.91
N VAL A 35 -12.71 14.24 9.59
CA VAL A 35 -11.53 13.97 8.77
C VAL A 35 -10.83 15.29 8.53
N PHE A 36 -9.64 15.48 9.11
CA PHE A 36 -8.88 16.72 8.95
C PHE A 36 -8.17 16.74 7.59
N PRO A 37 -8.13 17.89 6.87
CA PRO A 37 -7.42 17.98 5.59
C PRO A 37 -5.94 17.59 5.68
N SER A 38 -5.30 17.85 6.82
CA SER A 38 -3.90 17.49 7.09
C SER A 38 -3.65 15.99 7.29
N MET A 39 -4.69 15.15 7.27
CA MET A 39 -4.51 13.69 7.29
C MET A 39 -3.89 13.16 5.99
N TYR A 40 -3.91 13.94 4.91
CA TYR A 40 -3.33 13.57 3.62
C TYR A 40 -2.31 14.63 3.22
N GLY A 41 -1.07 14.20 2.98
CA GLY A 41 0.03 15.08 2.61
C GLY A 41 1.18 14.29 1.99
N ILE A 42 2.21 15.02 1.58
CA ILE A 42 3.46 14.44 1.06
C ILE A 42 4.54 14.72 2.11
N PHE A 43 5.28 13.67 2.47
CA PHE A 43 6.52 13.80 3.21
C PHE A 43 7.68 13.82 2.21
N PHE A 44 8.65 14.71 2.43
CA PHE A 44 9.81 14.85 1.56
C PHE A 44 11.08 14.84 2.40
N GLU A 45 12.00 13.96 2.02
CA GLU A 45 13.39 13.94 2.46
C GLU A 45 14.27 13.78 1.22
N GLU A 46 15.52 14.24 1.30
CA GLU A 46 16.53 13.93 0.29
C GLU A 46 17.02 12.49 0.52
N ILE A 47 16.45 11.54 -0.22
CA ILE A 47 16.83 10.14 -0.22
C ILE A 47 16.74 9.60 -1.64
N ASN A 48 17.75 8.86 -2.08
CA ASN A 48 17.82 8.31 -3.44
C ASN A 48 17.68 9.37 -4.55
N HIS A 49 18.26 10.56 -4.39
CA HIS A 49 18.18 11.66 -5.38
C HIS A 49 16.74 12.14 -5.63
N SER A 50 15.91 12.19 -4.59
CA SER A 50 14.51 12.61 -4.68
C SER A 50 14.35 14.12 -4.87
N GLY A 51 15.28 14.92 -4.34
CA GLY A 51 15.38 16.35 -4.62
C GLY A 51 16.36 16.59 -5.75
N ASP A 52 17.64 16.59 -5.44
CA ASP A 52 18.71 16.82 -6.42
C ASP A 52 18.82 15.64 -7.40
N GLY A 53 18.43 15.86 -8.65
CA GLY A 53 18.36 14.81 -9.69
C GLY A 53 16.95 14.27 -9.95
N ALA A 54 15.94 14.75 -9.23
CA ALA A 54 14.53 14.46 -9.51
C ALA A 54 13.64 15.71 -9.38
N LEU A 55 13.16 16.02 -8.17
CA LEU A 55 12.21 17.13 -7.98
C LEU A 55 12.83 18.49 -8.28
N TYR A 56 14.11 18.67 -7.93
CA TYR A 56 14.89 19.80 -8.36
C TYR A 56 15.39 19.55 -9.79
N ALA A 57 14.96 20.40 -10.72
CA ALA A 57 15.14 20.20 -12.16
C ALA A 57 16.58 20.41 -12.66
N GLU A 58 17.56 20.52 -11.75
CA GLU A 58 18.97 20.63 -12.10
C GLU A 58 19.48 19.30 -12.66
N LEU A 59 20.21 19.39 -13.77
CA LEU A 59 20.72 18.20 -14.49
C LEU A 59 22.21 17.99 -14.25
N ILE A 60 22.92 18.99 -13.74
CA ILE A 60 24.35 18.90 -13.45
C ILE A 60 24.53 18.45 -11.99
N GLN A 61 25.03 17.24 -11.80
CA GLN A 61 25.43 16.77 -10.47
C GLN A 61 26.68 17.50 -9.99
N ASN A 62 26.70 17.84 -8.70
CA ASN A 62 27.83 18.46 -8.01
C ASN A 62 28.35 19.76 -8.67
N GLN A 63 27.45 20.58 -9.22
CA GLN A 63 27.83 21.86 -9.85
C GLN A 63 28.61 22.78 -8.89
N GLY A 64 28.28 22.75 -7.60
CA GLY A 64 28.90 23.57 -6.56
C GLY A 64 30.17 23.00 -5.94
N PHE A 65 30.55 21.75 -6.27
CA PHE A 65 31.65 21.03 -5.60
C PHE A 65 31.45 20.82 -4.08
N GLU A 66 30.20 20.79 -3.62
CA GLU A 66 29.84 20.55 -2.21
C GLU A 66 29.74 19.04 -1.88
N GLU A 67 29.64 18.19 -2.91
CA GLU A 67 29.60 16.73 -2.73
C GLU A 67 31.03 16.17 -2.61
N TYR A 68 31.29 15.44 -1.52
CA TYR A 68 32.56 14.72 -1.34
C TYR A 68 32.61 13.49 -2.25
N VAL A 69 33.55 13.48 -3.18
CA VAL A 69 33.88 12.27 -3.94
C VAL A 69 34.85 11.44 -3.10
N PHE A 70 34.35 10.34 -2.52
CA PHE A 70 35.23 9.34 -1.92
C PHE A 70 36.02 8.67 -3.03
N THR A 71 37.33 8.92 -3.07
CA THR A 71 38.22 8.20 -3.96
C THR A 71 38.38 6.77 -3.43
N GLU A 72 37.64 5.80 -3.99
CA GLU A 72 38.00 4.40 -3.85
C GLU A 72 39.22 4.11 -4.74
N PHE A 73 40.40 4.52 -4.29
CA PHE A 73 41.63 3.82 -4.65
C PHE A 73 42.21 3.23 -3.37
N GLY A 74 42.04 1.92 -3.23
CA GLY A 74 42.91 1.10 -2.39
C GLY A 74 44.30 0.97 -3.03
N LEU A 75 45.02 2.09 -3.15
CA LEU A 75 46.48 2.19 -3.29
C LEU A 75 46.96 3.44 -2.56
#